data_AF-A0A5C1Q4N7-F1
#
_entry.id   AF-A0A5C1Q4N7-F1
#
_cell.length_a   1.000
_cell.length_b   1.000
_cell.length_c   1.000
_cell.angle_alpha   90.00
_cell.angle_beta   90.00
_cell.angle_gamma   90.00
#
_symmetry.space_group_name_H-M   'P 1'
#
loop_
_entity.id
_entity.type
_entity.pdbx_description
1 polymer ?
#
loop_
_entity_poly.entity_id
_entity_poly.type
_entity_poly.pdbx_seq_one_letter_code
_entity_poly.pdbx_strand_id
1 'polypeptide(L)'
;MTHRIFQRTDRGRAALLEEQELPAEALRLLMRLNGYTPLDQLRGPDEDRAQALAALTPLLEAGLAEPVTPSAQAPRPSAWSDWFSGQPVALPA
;
A
#
# COMPACT_ATOMS: atom_id res chain seq x y z
N MET A 1 0.29 -17.62 -3.64
CA MET A 1 -0.65 -16.61 -4.17
C MET A 1 -0.01 -15.25 -4.03
N THR A 2 0.04 -14.44 -5.10
CA THR A 2 0.64 -13.10 -5.04
C THR A 2 -0.28 -12.17 -4.24
N HIS A 3 0.18 -11.72 -3.07
CA HIS A 3 -0.53 -10.72 -2.28
C HIS A 3 -0.46 -9.39 -3.03
N ARG A 4 -1.63 -8.85 -3.40
CA ARG A 4 -1.72 -7.51 -4.01
C ARG A 4 -1.72 -6.49 -2.88
N ILE A 5 -0.76 -5.57 -2.92
CA ILE A 5 -0.60 -4.51 -1.93
C ILE A 5 -0.98 -3.20 -2.61
N PHE A 6 -1.66 -2.33 -1.89
CA PHE A 6 -2.08 -1.01 -2.36
C PHE A 6 -1.67 0.05 -1.36
N GLN A 7 -1.44 1.27 -1.83
CA GLN A 7 -1.25 2.43 -0.97
C GLN A 7 -2.11 3.61 -1.44
N ARG A 8 -2.45 4.48 -0.49
CA ARG A 8 -3.11 5.76 -0.79
C ARG A 8 -2.06 6.75 -1.29
N THR A 9 -2.39 7.47 -2.37
CA THR A 9 -1.52 8.53 -2.92
C THR A 9 -1.71 9.84 -2.15
N ASP A 10 -0.83 10.82 -2.36
CA ASP A 10 -1.04 12.17 -1.81
C ASP A 10 -2.34 12.80 -2.32
N ARG A 11 -2.70 12.52 -3.58
CA ARG A 11 -3.98 12.94 -4.17
C ARG A 11 -5.15 12.27 -3.47
N GLY A 12 -5.05 10.98 -3.16
CA GLY A 12 -6.05 10.26 -2.36
C GLY A 12 -6.21 10.84 -0.96
N ARG A 13 -5.13 11.32 -0.35
CA ARG A 13 -5.18 12.02 0.93
C ARG A 13 -5.88 13.39 0.81
N ALA A 14 -5.61 14.15 -0.24
CA ALA A 14 -6.31 15.41 -0.50
C ALA A 14 -7.81 15.20 -0.76
N ALA A 15 -8.18 14.17 -1.54
CA ALA A 15 -9.57 13.85 -1.85
C ALA A 15 -10.43 13.57 -0.59
N LEU A 16 -9.83 13.00 0.47
CA LEU A 16 -10.50 12.82 1.75
C LEU A 16 -10.76 14.13 2.51
N LEU A 17 -9.93 15.14 2.29
CA LEU A 17 -10.07 16.47 2.90
C LEU A 17 -11.03 17.37 2.11
N GLU A 18 -11.11 17.16 0.80
CA GLU A 18 -11.91 17.96 -0.13
C GLU A 18 -13.34 17.42 -0.33
N GLU A 19 -13.75 16.41 0.45
CA GLU A 19 -15.08 15.78 0.37
C GLU A 19 -15.47 15.36 -1.07
N GLN A 20 -14.52 14.81 -1.81
CA GLN A 20 -14.75 14.39 -3.19
C GLN A 20 -15.86 13.32 -3.26
N GLU A 21 -16.81 13.51 -4.18
CA GLU A 21 -17.88 12.54 -4.40
C GLU A 21 -17.31 11.23 -4.96
N LEU A 22 -17.26 10.21 -4.10
CA LEU A 22 -16.86 8.86 -4.43
C LEU A 22 -17.98 7.89 -4.04
N PRO A 23 -18.12 6.75 -4.74
CA PRO A 23 -18.98 5.66 -4.27
C PRO A 23 -18.64 5.29 -2.82
N ALA A 24 -19.64 4.98 -2.00
CA ALA A 24 -19.46 4.73 -0.57
C ALA A 24 -18.43 3.63 -0.29
N GLU A 25 -18.44 2.56 -1.09
CA GLU A 25 -17.48 1.46 -0.98
C GLU A 25 -16.05 1.92 -1.32
N ALA A 26 -15.89 2.76 -2.34
CA ALA A 26 -14.60 3.32 -2.73
C ALA A 26 -14.06 4.27 -1.65
N LEU A 27 -14.92 5.13 -1.10
CA LEU A 27 -14.56 6.02 0.01
C LEU A 27 -14.12 5.22 1.25
N ARG A 28 -14.87 4.17 1.61
CA ARG A 28 -14.51 3.26 2.70
C ARG A 28 -13.12 2.65 2.48
N LEU A 29 -12.83 2.18 1.27
CA LEU A 29 -11.52 1.62 0.94
C LEU A 29 -10.41 2.68 1.01
N LEU A 30 -10.66 3.88 0.48
CA LEU A 30 -9.71 5.00 0.54
C LEU A 30 -9.38 5.42 1.98
N MET A 31 -10.35 5.37 2.89
CA MET A 31 -10.15 5.61 4.32
C MET A 31 -9.30 4.51 4.98
N ARG A 32 -9.47 3.24 4.58
CA ARG A 32 -8.74 2.09 5.16
C ARG A 32 -7.32 1.95 4.62
N LEU A 33 -7.02 2.48 3.44
CA LEU A 33 -5.68 2.48 2.87
C LEU A 33 -4.73 3.34 3.73
N ASN A 34 -3.99 2.67 4.62
CA ASN A 34 -2.99 3.27 5.49
C ASN A 34 -1.62 2.64 5.18
N GLY A 35 -0.72 3.42 4.60
CA GLY A 35 0.56 2.91 4.11
C GLY A 35 0.39 1.78 3.09
N TYR A 36 1.21 0.74 3.21
CA TYR A 36 1.18 -0.45 2.35
C TYR A 36 0.16 -1.47 2.87
N THR A 37 -1.05 -1.48 2.31
CA THR A 37 -2.14 -2.35 2.77
C THR A 37 -2.40 -3.51 1.79
N PRO A 38 -2.30 -4.78 2.22
CA PRO A 38 -2.72 -5.92 1.41
C PRO A 38 -4.23 -5.91 1.12
N LEU A 39 -4.62 -6.34 -0.07
CA LEU A 39 -6.04 -6.45 -0.48
C LEU A 39 -6.87 -7.26 0.52
N ASP A 40 -6.31 -8.32 1.09
CA ASP A 40 -7.01 -9.19 2.02
C ASP A 40 -7.39 -8.48 3.34
N GLN A 41 -6.69 -7.40 3.70
CA GLN A 41 -7.01 -6.57 4.87
C GLN A 41 -8.02 -5.46 4.56
N LEU A 42 -8.18 -5.09 3.29
CA LEU A 42 -9.13 -4.06 2.85
C LEU A 42 -10.56 -4.60 2.75
N ARG A 43 -10.69 -5.91 2.48
CA ARG A 43 -11.96 -6.62 2.35
C ARG A 43 -12.83 -6.50 3.60
N GLY A 44 -14.14 -6.43 3.40
CA GLY A 44 -15.13 -6.73 4.43
C GLY A 44 -15.18 -8.22 4.76
N PRO A 45 -15.75 -8.61 5.91
CA PRO A 45 -15.83 -10.00 6.35
C PRO A 45 -16.57 -10.91 5.35
N ASP A 46 -17.60 -10.39 4.68
CA ASP A 46 -18.41 -11.13 3.70
C ASP A 46 -18.07 -10.78 2.23
N GLU A 47 -17.05 -9.94 2.02
CA GLU A 47 -16.68 -9.43 0.71
C GLU A 47 -15.67 -10.37 0.03
N ASP A 48 -15.97 -10.82 -1.18
CA ASP A 48 -15.00 -11.59 -1.97
C ASP A 48 -13.89 -10.69 -2.54
N ARG A 49 -12.86 -11.32 -3.12
CA ARG A 49 -11.70 -10.60 -3.66
C ARG A 49 -12.04 -9.77 -4.90
N ALA A 50 -13.00 -10.21 -5.71
CA ALA A 50 -13.41 -9.53 -6.93
C ALA A 50 -14.23 -8.27 -6.62
N GLN A 51 -15.13 -8.34 -5.64
CA GLN A 51 -15.91 -7.22 -5.14
C GLN A 51 -14.98 -6.11 -4.59
N ALA A 52 -14.03 -6.47 -3.73
CA ALA A 52 -13.07 -5.48 -3.20
C ALA A 52 -12.18 -4.86 -4.28
N LEU A 53 -11.81 -5.62 -5.31
CA LEU A 53 -11.09 -5.07 -6.47
C LEU A 53 -11.95 -4.12 -7.29
N ALA A 54 -13.21 -4.47 -7.55
CA ALA A 54 -14.14 -3.63 -8.28
C ALA A 54 -14.39 -2.29 -7.56
N ALA A 55 -14.50 -2.32 -6.23
CA ALA A 55 -14.63 -1.11 -5.42
C ALA A 55 -13.33 -0.28 -5.34
N LEU A 56 -12.16 -0.91 -5.56
CA LEU A 56 -10.86 -0.23 -5.68
C LEU A 56 -10.65 0.44 -7.05
N THR A 57 -11.22 -0.12 -8.12
CA THR A 57 -11.10 0.38 -9.49
C THR A 57 -11.26 1.90 -9.62
N PRO A 58 -12.35 2.54 -9.13
CA PRO A 58 -12.51 3.99 -9.28
C PRO A 58 -11.38 4.79 -8.59
N LEU A 59 -10.80 4.29 -7.49
CA LEU A 59 -9.68 4.94 -6.82
C LEU A 59 -8.40 4.84 -7.65
N LEU A 60 -8.19 3.71 -8.33
CA LEU A 60 -7.04 3.49 -9.19
C LEU A 60 -7.13 4.37 -10.45
N GLU A 61 -8.31 4.41 -11.07
CA GLU A 61 -8.58 5.23 -12.26
C GLU A 61 -8.44 6.73 -11.97
N ALA A 62 -8.89 7.17 -10.78
CA ALA A 62 -8.77 8.56 -10.33
C ALA A 62 -7.37 8.91 -9.77
N GLY A 63 -6.44 7.95 -9.70
CA GLY A 63 -5.09 8.14 -9.15
C GLY A 63 -5.05 8.43 -7.64
N LEU A 64 -6.09 8.02 -6.91
CA LEU A 64 -6.23 8.20 -5.45
C LEU A 64 -5.57 7.05 -4.66
N ALA A 65 -5.42 5.90 -5.31
CA ALA A 65 -4.70 4.74 -4.79
C ALA A 65 -3.82 4.16 -5.90
N GLU A 66 -2.80 3.40 -5.53
CA GLU A 66 -1.94 2.73 -6.49
C GLU A 66 -1.51 1.33 -6.02
N PRO A 67 -1.32 0.39 -6.96
CA PRO A 67 -0.77 -0.91 -6.64
C PRO A 67 0.72 -0.80 -6.33
N VAL A 68 1.14 -1.43 -5.25
CA VAL A 68 2.54 -1.49 -4.83
C VAL A 68 3.11 -2.78 -5.37
N THR A 69 4.09 -2.64 -6.26
CA THR A 69 4.86 -3.79 -6.74
C THR A 69 5.86 -4.15 -5.64
N PRO A 70 5.79 -5.34 -5.03
CA PRO A 70 6.83 -5.76 -4.10
C PRO A 70 8.15 -5.81 -4.86
N SER A 71 9.10 -4.96 -4.48
CA SER A 71 10.47 -5.01 -5.00
C SER A 71 11.02 -6.41 -4.78
N ALA A 72 11.52 -7.05 -5.84
CA ALA A 72 12.09 -8.39 -5.79
C ALA A 72 13.37 -8.46 -4.95
N GLN A 73 13.94 -7.31 -4.58
CA GLN A 73 15.16 -7.25 -3.80
C GLN A 73 14.85 -6.70 -2.41
N ALA A 74 15.02 -7.56 -1.40
CA ALA A 74 15.11 -7.10 -0.03
C ALA A 74 16.20 -6.02 0.03
N PRO A 75 15.95 -4.85 0.63
CA PRO A 75 17.00 -3.86 0.84
C PRO A 75 18.16 -4.56 1.54
N ARG A 76 19.39 -4.35 1.04
CA ARG A 76 20.57 -4.82 1.76
C ARG A 76 20.53 -4.19 3.16
N PRO A 77 20.81 -4.94 4.22
CA PRO A 77 20.96 -4.38 5.56
C PRO A 77 21.89 -3.16 5.49
N SER A 78 21.56 -2.13 6.24
CA SER A 78 22.45 -0.97 6.34
C SER A 78 23.79 -1.41 6.96
N ALA A 79 24.87 -0.68 6.66
CA ALA A 79 26.15 -0.92 7.33
C ALA A 79 26.03 -0.84 8.87
N TRP A 80 25.04 -0.09 9.37
CA TRP A 80 24.65 -0.07 10.78
C TRP A 80 24.12 -1.43 11.26
N SER A 81 23.27 -2.09 10.49
CA SER A 81 22.74 -3.42 10.82
C SER A 81 23.84 -4.50 10.79
N ASP A 82 24.81 -4.38 9.89
CA ASP A 82 25.95 -5.30 9.80
C ASP A 82 26.89 -5.18 11.02
N TRP A 83 27.11 -3.95 11.52
CA TRP A 83 27.85 -3.70 12.77
C TRP A 83 27.22 -4.45 13.95
N PHE A 84 25.91 -4.34 14.13
CA PHE A 84 25.22 -5.03 15.24
C PHE A 84 25.16 -6.56 15.06
N SER A 85 25.25 -7.06 13.83
CA SER A 85 25.19 -8.48 13.52
C SER A 85 26.55 -9.18 13.62
N GLY A 86 27.61 -8.48 14.03
CA GLY A 86 28.96 -9.02 14.15
C GLY A 86 29.61 -9.35 12.81
N GLN A 87 29.07 -8.83 11.71
CA GLN A 87 29.66 -8.99 10.38
C GLN A 87 30.77 -7.94 10.21
N PRO A 88 31.90 -8.30 9.55
CA PRO A 88 32.97 -7.34 9.33
C PRO A 88 32.51 -6.24 8.38
N VAL A 89 32.39 -5.02 8.90
CA VAL A 89 32.09 -3.82 8.12
C VAL A 89 33.40 -3.29 7.54
N ALA A 90 33.52 -3.23 6.21
CA ALA A 90 34.61 -2.51 5.56
C ALA A 90 34.42 -1.01 5.82
N LEU A 91 35.25 -0.44 6.69
CA LEU A 91 35.28 1.00 6.91
C LEU A 91 35.86 1.69 5.67
N PRO A 92 35.28 2.81 5.20
CA PRO A 92 35.90 3.62 4.17
C PRO A 92 37.26 4.13 4.67
N ALA A 93 38.23 4.16 3.76
CA ALA A 93 39.62 4.57 4.00
C ALA A 93 39.75 6.04 4.39
#